data_AF-A0A4R8MV45-F1
#
_entry.id   AF-A0A4R8MV45-F1
#
_cell.length_a   1.000
_cell.length_b   1.000
_cell.length_c   1.000
_cell.angle_alpha   90.00
_cell.angle_beta   90.00
_cell.angle_gamma   90.00
#
_symmetry.space_group_name_H-M   'P 1'
#
loop_
_entity.id
_entity.type
_entity.pdbx_description
1 polymer ?
#
loop_
_entity_poly.entity_id
_entity_poly.type
_entity_poly.pdbx_seq_one_letter_code
_entity_poly.pdbx_strand_id
1 'polypeptide(L)'
;MGLNPLLADVVKKTAKKEALMNTIRKPNLNSDPTSNKVEVFFKGNRIIGKIYIRTKRDLAVRILFPFKNFTAGLHKPYFSNPDFSYLDNEGIEYAKSLLIELYKDLYLLENKSKIISDEFPKLRREITSIKELIYECENQLNTENAKIKSKKYTPNDYQRRIKLIKSNMKEFQAEIWKLETDFFEKIINVKITYTLREEYLIYLEEKLF
;
A
#
# COMPACT_ATOMS: atom_id res chain seq x y z
N MET A 1 21.20 -16.49 13.77
CA MET A 1 19.75 -16.25 13.91
C MET A 1 19.38 -15.14 12.96
N GLY A 2 18.92 -15.49 11.75
CA GLY A 2 18.52 -14.51 10.74
C GLY A 2 17.17 -13.88 11.11
N LEU A 3 17.06 -12.56 10.98
CA LEU A 3 15.77 -11.88 11.01
C LEU A 3 14.84 -12.55 9.99
N ASN A 4 13.63 -12.90 10.41
CA ASN A 4 12.60 -13.43 9.54
C ASN A 4 12.45 -12.48 8.32
N PRO A 5 12.60 -12.97 7.08
CA PRO A 5 12.54 -12.14 5.88
C PRO A 5 11.24 -11.32 5.80
N LEU A 6 10.15 -11.79 6.40
CA LEU A 6 8.89 -11.05 6.51
C LEU A 6 8.98 -9.84 7.45
N LEU A 7 9.64 -9.97 8.60
CA LEU A 7 9.88 -8.85 9.52
C LEU A 7 10.79 -7.81 8.87
N ALA A 8 11.80 -8.25 8.11
CA ALA A 8 12.67 -7.36 7.36
C ALA A 8 11.91 -6.62 6.24
N ASP A 9 10.97 -7.29 5.58
CA ASP A 9 10.13 -6.71 4.53
C ASP A 9 9.10 -5.73 5.10
N VAL A 10 8.44 -6.08 6.20
CA VAL A 10 7.49 -5.21 6.91
C VAL A 10 8.24 -3.97 7.39
N VAL A 11 9.35 -4.13 8.13
CA VAL A 11 10.16 -2.99 8.61
C VAL A 11 10.66 -2.11 7.46
N LYS A 12 11.10 -2.69 6.34
CA LYS A 12 11.49 -1.93 5.15
C LYS A 12 10.30 -1.20 4.52
N LYS A 13 9.11 -1.81 4.45
CA LYS A 13 7.89 -1.17 3.93
C LYS A 13 7.42 -0.03 4.84
N THR A 14 7.47 -0.21 6.16
CA THR A 14 7.11 0.83 7.15
C THR A 14 8.11 1.99 7.12
N ALA A 15 9.41 1.70 7.07
CA ALA A 15 10.46 2.73 6.95
C ALA A 15 10.41 3.46 5.59
N LYS A 16 10.12 2.74 4.50
CA LYS A 16 9.91 3.35 3.17
C LYS A 16 8.63 4.18 3.14
N LYS A 17 7.57 3.79 3.86
CA LYS A 17 6.35 4.59 4.06
C LYS A 17 6.67 5.88 4.81
N GLU A 18 7.42 5.84 5.90
CA GLU A 18 7.87 7.04 6.62
C GLU A 18 8.76 7.95 5.75
N ALA A 19 9.68 7.36 4.98
CA ALA A 19 10.52 8.10 4.05
C ALA A 19 9.73 8.73 2.89
N LEU A 20 8.73 8.02 2.33
CA LEU A 20 7.84 8.53 1.29
C LEU A 20 6.95 9.67 1.84
N MET A 21 6.45 9.52 3.07
CA MET A 21 5.71 10.57 3.78
C MET A 21 6.54 11.83 4.00
N ASN A 22 7.86 11.67 4.19
CA ASN A 22 8.79 12.78 4.40
C ASN A 22 9.32 13.41 3.09
N THR A 23 9.21 12.73 1.94
CA THR A 23 9.71 13.21 0.64
C THR A 23 8.64 13.86 -0.24
N ILE A 24 7.35 13.68 0.08
CA ILE A 24 6.28 14.49 -0.51
C ILE A 24 6.46 15.92 -0.01
N ARG A 25 6.97 16.78 -0.90
CA ARG A 25 7.25 18.22 -0.76
C ARG A 25 6.53 18.86 0.43
N LYS A 26 7.32 19.46 1.33
CA LYS A 26 6.89 20.29 2.47
C LYS A 26 5.51 20.92 2.18
N PRO A 27 4.43 20.44 2.81
CA PRO A 27 3.12 21.05 2.64
C PRO A 27 3.24 22.50 3.09
N ASN A 28 2.51 23.39 2.41
CA ASN A 28 2.50 24.82 2.70
C ASN A 28 2.23 25.01 4.20
N LEU A 29 3.24 25.46 4.95
CA LEU A 29 3.32 25.48 6.42
C LEU A 29 2.40 26.52 7.08
N ASN A 30 1.43 27.07 6.35
CA ASN A 30 0.56 28.16 6.79
C ASN A 30 -0.86 27.71 7.20
N SER A 31 -1.15 26.40 7.28
CA SER A 31 -2.40 25.91 7.87
C SER A 31 -2.14 25.49 9.32
N ASP A 32 -2.85 26.12 10.27
CA ASP A 32 -2.89 25.75 11.68
C ASP A 32 -2.92 24.21 11.84
N PRO A 33 -2.02 23.59 12.64
CA PRO A 33 -1.99 22.14 12.84
C PRO A 33 -3.31 21.55 13.36
N THR A 34 -4.21 22.37 13.91
CA THR A 34 -5.58 21.98 14.27
C THR A 34 -6.58 22.00 13.10
N SER A 35 -6.32 22.75 12.02
CA SER A 35 -7.23 22.93 10.87
C SER A 35 -7.29 21.73 9.92
N ASN A 36 -6.42 20.73 10.10
CA ASN A 36 -6.32 19.57 9.23
C ASN A 36 -7.05 18.35 9.79
N LYS A 37 -7.62 18.44 10.99
CA LYS A 37 -8.47 17.39 11.56
C LYS A 37 -9.86 17.50 10.93
N VAL A 38 -10.38 16.38 10.46
CA VAL A 38 -11.72 16.29 9.88
C VAL A 38 -12.50 15.28 10.70
N GLU A 39 -13.73 15.65 11.05
CA GLU A 39 -14.64 14.80 11.81
C GLU A 39 -15.93 14.63 11.02
N VAL A 40 -16.38 13.38 10.91
CA VAL A 40 -17.65 13.03 10.25
C VAL A 40 -18.39 11.98 11.06
N PHE A 41 -19.71 12.05 11.04
CA PHE A 41 -20.58 11.02 11.61
C PHE A 41 -21.20 10.22 10.47
N PHE A 42 -21.04 8.90 10.52
CA PHE A 42 -21.61 8.00 9.52
C PHE A 42 -22.30 6.82 10.22
N LYS A 43 -23.61 6.67 9.99
CA LYS A 43 -24.44 5.63 10.63
C LYS A 43 -24.24 5.54 12.15
N GLY A 44 -24.23 6.70 12.82
CA GLY A 44 -24.02 6.78 14.28
C GLY A 44 -22.57 6.58 14.76
N ASN A 45 -21.64 6.27 13.86
CA ASN A 45 -20.23 6.13 14.20
C ASN A 45 -19.49 7.44 13.98
N ARG A 46 -18.70 7.82 14.98
CA ARG A 46 -17.79 8.97 14.90
C ARG A 46 -16.50 8.55 14.19
N ILE A 47 -16.17 9.22 13.10
CA ILE A 47 -14.94 8.99 12.33
C ILE A 47 -14.10 10.25 12.44
N ILE A 48 -12.87 10.10 12.92
CA ILE A 48 -11.92 11.19 13.05
C ILE A 48 -10.77 10.89 12.09
N GLY A 49 -10.47 11.86 11.23
CA GLY A 49 -9.36 11.78 10.29
C GLY A 49 -8.48 13.03 10.30
N LYS A 50 -7.40 12.95 9.53
CA LYS A 50 -6.48 14.05 9.27
C LYS A 50 -6.21 14.15 7.78
N ILE A 51 -6.39 15.35 7.22
CA ILE A 51 -5.85 15.70 5.91
C ILE A 51 -4.34 15.83 6.06
N TYR A 52 -3.57 15.01 5.36
CA TYR A 52 -2.10 15.06 5.40
C TYR A 52 -1.47 15.45 4.07
N ILE A 53 -2.25 15.43 2.98
CA ILE A 53 -1.91 16.05 1.70
C ILE A 53 -3.10 16.88 1.25
N ARG A 54 -2.87 18.15 0.93
CA ARG A 54 -3.86 19.05 0.36
C ARG A 54 -3.15 20.04 -0.56
N THR A 55 -3.28 19.81 -1.85
CA THR A 55 -2.72 20.67 -2.89
C THR A 55 -3.85 21.13 -3.82
N LYS A 56 -3.56 21.88 -4.89
CA LYS A 56 -4.58 22.17 -5.91
C LYS A 56 -5.13 20.89 -6.56
N ARG A 57 -4.34 19.81 -6.62
CA ARG A 57 -4.65 18.61 -7.41
C ARG A 57 -4.67 17.31 -6.61
N ASP A 58 -4.10 17.30 -5.42
CA ASP A 58 -3.99 16.11 -4.58
C ASP A 58 -4.67 16.34 -3.25
N LEU A 59 -5.40 15.33 -2.80
CA LEU A 59 -6.02 15.29 -1.50
C LEU A 59 -5.79 13.92 -0.90
N ALA A 60 -5.28 13.83 0.32
CA ALA A 60 -5.17 12.57 1.03
C ALA A 60 -5.54 12.71 2.50
N VAL A 61 -6.28 11.72 2.98
CA VAL A 61 -6.82 11.64 4.34
C VAL A 61 -6.33 10.37 5.02
N ARG A 62 -6.15 10.46 6.33
CA ARG A 62 -5.81 9.33 7.19
C ARG A 62 -6.86 9.21 8.29
N ILE A 63 -7.36 8.01 8.55
CA ILE A 63 -8.19 7.77 9.73
C ILE A 63 -7.31 7.75 10.99
N LEU A 64 -7.72 8.54 11.97
CA LEU A 64 -7.18 8.54 13.34
C LEU A 64 -8.01 7.66 14.28
N PHE A 65 -9.32 7.58 14.04
CA PHE A 65 -10.27 6.76 14.80
C PHE A 65 -11.50 6.40 13.93
N PRO A 66 -12.03 5.17 13.98
CA PRO A 66 -11.60 4.04 14.84
C PRO A 66 -10.47 3.19 14.23
N PHE A 67 -10.34 3.16 12.90
CA PHE A 67 -9.34 2.36 12.19
C PHE A 67 -8.06 3.16 11.93
N LYS A 68 -7.18 3.25 12.93
CA LYS A 68 -6.00 4.12 12.87
C LYS A 68 -5.07 3.77 11.70
N ASN A 69 -4.48 4.80 11.10
CA ASN A 69 -3.39 4.74 10.10
C ASN A 69 -3.76 4.28 8.68
N PHE A 70 -5.03 3.97 8.41
CA PHE A 70 -5.51 3.76 7.04
C PHE A 70 -5.63 5.07 6.28
N THR A 71 -5.30 5.04 5.00
CA THR A 71 -5.26 6.22 4.13
C THR A 71 -6.07 6.04 2.86
N ALA A 72 -6.58 7.16 2.35
CA ALA A 72 -7.23 7.25 1.06
C ALA A 72 -6.84 8.59 0.42
N GLY A 73 -6.75 8.61 -0.91
CA GLY A 73 -6.35 9.80 -1.64
C GLY A 73 -7.00 9.91 -3.01
N LEU A 74 -7.08 11.15 -3.48
CA LEU A 74 -7.55 11.53 -4.80
C LEU A 74 -6.48 12.35 -5.50
N HIS A 75 -6.34 12.11 -6.80
CA HIS A 75 -5.51 12.88 -7.69
C HIS A 75 -6.37 13.42 -8.83
N LYS A 76 -6.22 14.71 -9.13
CA LYS A 76 -6.78 15.35 -10.31
C LYS A 76 -5.71 15.48 -11.38
N PRO A 77 -5.89 14.83 -12.55
CA PRO A 77 -4.96 14.98 -13.66
C PRO A 77 -4.82 16.44 -14.09
N TYR A 78 -3.66 16.82 -14.60
CA TYR A 78 -3.35 18.21 -14.93
C TYR A 78 -4.24 18.83 -16.02
N PHE A 79 -4.88 17.99 -16.83
CA PHE A 79 -5.80 18.37 -17.92
C PHE A 79 -7.27 18.47 -17.46
N SER A 80 -7.55 18.25 -16.17
CA SER A 80 -8.88 18.50 -15.60
C SER A 80 -9.13 20.00 -15.38
N ASN A 81 -10.39 20.39 -15.19
CA ASN A 81 -10.84 21.78 -15.06
C ASN A 81 -9.88 22.63 -14.20
N PRO A 82 -9.23 23.68 -14.77
CA PRO A 82 -8.20 24.47 -14.08
C PRO A 82 -8.73 25.26 -12.89
N ASP A 83 -10.03 25.52 -12.84
CA ASP A 83 -10.68 26.29 -11.77
C ASP A 83 -10.92 25.43 -10.52
N PHE A 84 -10.74 24.11 -10.62
CA PHE A 84 -10.94 23.23 -9.49
C PHE A 84 -9.69 23.16 -8.60
N SER A 85 -9.88 23.31 -7.29
CA SER A 85 -8.81 23.23 -6.29
C SER A 85 -9.26 22.51 -5.03
N TYR A 86 -8.44 21.59 -4.50
CA TYR A 86 -8.70 21.05 -3.15
C TYR A 86 -8.28 22.01 -2.02
N LEU A 87 -7.73 23.19 -2.31
CA LEU A 87 -7.38 24.17 -1.27
C LEU A 87 -8.62 24.87 -0.69
N ASP A 88 -9.74 24.87 -1.40
CA ASP A 88 -10.96 25.56 -0.99
C ASP A 88 -11.87 24.67 -0.14
N ASN A 89 -13.00 25.21 0.34
CA ASN A 89 -13.94 24.48 1.19
C ASN A 89 -14.42 23.15 0.58
N GLU A 90 -14.52 23.08 -0.76
CA GLU A 90 -14.82 21.83 -1.45
C GLU A 90 -13.83 20.72 -1.09
N GLY A 91 -12.53 21.02 -0.96
CA GLY A 91 -11.53 20.04 -0.56
C GLY A 91 -11.77 19.42 0.83
N ILE A 92 -12.42 20.16 1.75
CA ILE A 92 -12.84 19.62 3.04
C ILE A 92 -13.99 18.64 2.85
N GLU A 93 -14.97 18.97 2.02
CA GLU A 93 -16.09 18.06 1.72
C GLU A 93 -15.62 16.78 0.99
N TYR A 94 -14.66 16.90 0.06
CA TYR A 94 -14.01 15.72 -0.53
C TYR A 94 -13.25 14.90 0.52
N ALA A 95 -12.59 15.54 1.48
CA ALA A 95 -11.88 14.83 2.55
C ALA A 95 -12.85 14.06 3.45
N LYS A 96 -14.00 14.67 3.78
CA LYS A 96 -15.09 14.01 4.51
C LYS A 96 -15.63 12.80 3.75
N SER A 97 -15.92 12.95 2.46
CA SER A 97 -16.39 11.85 1.61
C SER A 97 -15.37 10.70 1.54
N LEU A 98 -14.08 11.02 1.35
CA LEU A 98 -13.02 10.01 1.35
C LEU A 98 -12.91 9.27 2.68
N LEU A 99 -13.04 9.96 3.81
CA LEU A 99 -13.04 9.31 5.13
C LEU A 99 -14.22 8.36 5.29
N ILE A 100 -15.40 8.74 4.78
CA ILE A 100 -16.59 7.88 4.83
C ILE A 100 -16.40 6.65 3.95
N GLU A 101 -15.88 6.79 2.73
CA GLU A 101 -15.60 5.67 1.82
C GLU A 101 -14.58 4.70 2.42
N LEU A 102 -13.45 5.22 2.88
CA LEU A 102 -12.43 4.44 3.55
C LEU A 102 -12.98 3.70 4.78
N TYR A 103 -13.81 4.37 5.59
CA TYR A 103 -14.46 3.75 6.73
C TYR A 103 -15.43 2.64 6.31
N LYS A 104 -16.21 2.81 5.23
CA LYS A 104 -17.14 1.77 4.74
C LYS A 104 -16.38 0.51 4.38
N ASP A 105 -15.27 0.64 3.65
CA ASP A 105 -14.46 -0.51 3.24
C ASP A 105 -13.87 -1.23 4.46
N LEU A 106 -13.31 -0.48 5.42
CA LEU A 106 -12.75 -1.04 6.65
C LEU A 106 -13.81 -1.68 7.54
N TYR A 107 -14.99 -1.08 7.62
CA TYR A 107 -16.11 -1.62 8.37
C TYR A 107 -16.63 -2.93 7.75
N LEU A 108 -16.69 -3.02 6.42
CA LEU A 108 -17.02 -4.26 5.72
C LEU A 108 -16.00 -5.37 6.04
N LEU A 109 -14.71 -5.03 6.03
CA LEU A 109 -13.65 -5.97 6.38
C LEU A 109 -13.73 -6.41 7.85
N GLU A 110 -13.96 -5.49 8.79
CA GLU A 110 -14.11 -5.83 10.21
C GLU A 110 -15.32 -6.77 10.45
N ASN A 111 -16.42 -6.58 9.72
CA ASN A 111 -17.58 -7.50 9.76
C ASN A 111 -17.27 -8.90 9.20
N LYS A 112 -16.19 -9.05 8.44
CA LYS A 112 -15.69 -10.32 7.92
C LYS A 112 -14.47 -10.84 8.70
N SER A 113 -14.14 -10.22 9.84
CA SER A 113 -12.96 -10.51 10.65
C SER A 113 -12.75 -12.00 10.95
N LYS A 114 -13.82 -12.75 11.24
CA LYS A 114 -13.73 -14.20 11.49
C LYS A 114 -13.22 -14.96 10.25
N ILE A 115 -13.82 -14.73 9.09
CA ILE A 115 -13.41 -15.37 7.83
C ILE A 115 -11.99 -14.97 7.48
N ILE A 116 -11.65 -13.69 7.65
CA ILE A 116 -10.30 -13.16 7.44
C ILE A 116 -9.30 -13.86 8.34
N SER A 117 -9.61 -14.04 9.63
CA SER A 117 -8.74 -14.72 10.59
C SER A 117 -8.48 -16.19 10.22
N ASP A 118 -9.46 -16.86 9.62
CA ASP A 118 -9.33 -18.28 9.21
C ASP A 118 -8.55 -18.44 7.89
N GLU A 119 -8.73 -17.50 6.95
CA GLU A 119 -8.18 -17.58 5.58
C GLU A 119 -6.81 -16.91 5.44
N PHE A 120 -6.55 -15.83 6.19
CA PHE A 120 -5.30 -15.07 6.09
C PHE A 120 -4.04 -15.91 6.37
N PRO A 121 -4.02 -16.83 7.36
CA PRO A 121 -2.85 -17.70 7.55
C PRO A 121 -2.54 -18.62 6.37
N LYS A 122 -3.54 -18.97 5.55
CA LYS A 122 -3.35 -19.77 4.33
C LYS A 122 -2.71 -18.91 3.24
N LEU A 123 -3.32 -17.75 2.96
CA LEU A 123 -2.76 -16.75 2.04
C LEU A 123 -1.32 -16.41 2.39
N ARG A 124 -1.05 -16.14 3.67
CA ARG A 124 0.27 -15.77 4.18
C ARG A 124 1.31 -16.85 3.87
N ARG A 125 0.97 -18.13 4.06
CA ARG A 125 1.89 -19.24 3.76
C ARG A 125 2.22 -19.30 2.26
N GLU A 126 1.22 -19.19 1.40
CA GLU A 126 1.40 -19.21 -0.06
C GLU A 126 2.25 -18.02 -0.54
N ILE A 127 1.96 -16.81 -0.07
CA ILE A 127 2.77 -15.63 -0.37
C ILE A 127 4.20 -15.80 0.14
N THR A 128 4.39 -16.40 1.32
CA THR A 128 5.72 -16.63 1.88
C THR A 128 6.53 -17.58 0.99
N SER A 129 5.94 -18.69 0.53
CA SER A 129 6.63 -19.59 -0.39
C SER A 129 7.01 -18.93 -1.72
N ILE A 130 6.15 -18.08 -2.27
CA ILE A 130 6.48 -17.36 -3.51
C ILE A 130 7.57 -16.31 -3.27
N LYS A 131 7.57 -15.65 -2.11
CA LYS A 131 8.65 -14.72 -1.73
C LYS A 131 10.00 -15.41 -1.58
N GLU A 132 10.04 -16.65 -1.13
CA GLU A 132 11.28 -17.46 -1.11
C GLU A 132 11.81 -17.68 -2.53
N LEU A 133 10.94 -18.00 -3.50
CA LEU A 133 11.32 -18.13 -4.92
C LEU A 133 11.83 -16.80 -5.52
N ILE A 134 11.22 -15.68 -5.14
CA ILE A 134 11.70 -14.34 -5.54
C ILE A 134 13.09 -14.09 -4.95
N TYR A 135 13.32 -14.41 -3.67
CA TYR A 135 14.61 -14.26 -3.03
C TYR A 135 15.69 -15.13 -3.69
N GLU A 136 15.37 -16.35 -4.10
CA GLU A 136 16.27 -17.19 -4.91
C GLU A 136 16.62 -16.53 -6.25
N CYS A 137 15.64 -15.95 -6.94
CA CYS A 137 15.88 -15.19 -8.17
C CYS A 137 16.80 -13.97 -7.93
N GLU A 138 16.62 -13.26 -6.82
CA GLU A 138 17.50 -12.14 -6.44
C GLU A 138 18.94 -12.60 -6.21
N ASN A 139 19.14 -13.74 -5.55
CA ASN A 139 20.47 -14.34 -5.35
C ASN A 139 21.11 -14.78 -6.69
N GLN A 140 20.32 -15.34 -7.61
CA GLN A 140 20.79 -15.64 -8.96
C GLN A 140 21.20 -14.36 -9.70
N LEU A 141 20.40 -13.28 -9.64
CA LEU A 141 20.77 -11.99 -10.24
C LEU A 141 22.08 -11.45 -9.66
N ASN A 142 22.26 -11.52 -8.34
CA ASN A 142 23.49 -11.08 -7.68
C ASN A 142 24.71 -11.89 -8.17
N THR A 143 24.53 -13.19 -8.37
CA THR A 143 25.56 -14.08 -8.91
C THR A 143 25.92 -13.73 -10.34
N GLU A 144 24.92 -13.50 -11.21
CA GLU A 144 25.14 -13.10 -12.60
C GLU A 144 25.80 -11.70 -12.69
N ASN A 145 25.42 -10.78 -11.78
CA ASN A 145 26.05 -9.46 -11.65
C ASN A 145 27.55 -9.56 -11.29
N ALA A 146 27.92 -10.49 -10.40
CA ALA A 146 29.32 -10.71 -10.04
C ALA A 146 30.13 -11.29 -11.23
N LYS A 147 29.51 -12.13 -12.05
CA LYS A 147 30.17 -12.74 -13.24
C LYS A 147 30.45 -11.73 -14.35
N ILE A 148 29.54 -10.80 -14.64
CA ILE A 148 29.82 -9.73 -15.61
C ILE A 148 30.88 -8.74 -15.08
N LYS A 149 30.85 -8.42 -13.78
CA LYS A 149 31.89 -7.58 -13.15
C LYS A 149 33.28 -8.21 -13.24
N SER A 150 33.36 -9.54 -13.14
CA SER A 150 34.60 -10.30 -13.33
C SER A 150 34.96 -10.57 -14.80
N LYS A 151 34.27 -9.92 -15.76
CA LYS A 151 34.47 -10.07 -17.21
C LYS A 151 34.33 -11.51 -17.73
N LYS A 152 33.63 -12.39 -17.00
CA LYS A 152 33.37 -13.77 -17.41
C LYS A 152 32.32 -13.89 -18.52
N TYR A 153 31.54 -12.83 -18.76
CA TYR A 153 30.51 -12.76 -19.78
C TYR A 153 30.65 -11.51 -20.64
N THR A 154 30.23 -11.64 -21.90
CA THR A 154 29.91 -10.45 -22.70
C THR A 154 28.62 -9.80 -22.18
N PRO A 155 28.41 -8.50 -22.40
CA PRO A 155 27.16 -7.84 -22.05
C PRO A 155 25.91 -8.52 -22.64
N ASN A 156 26.01 -9.07 -23.86
CA ASN A 156 24.91 -9.77 -24.53
C ASN A 156 24.57 -11.10 -23.85
N ASP A 157 25.59 -11.86 -23.43
CA ASP A 157 25.37 -13.13 -22.71
C ASP A 157 24.72 -12.90 -21.35
N TYR A 158 25.17 -11.87 -20.64
CA TYR A 158 24.56 -11.44 -19.38
C TYR A 158 23.10 -11.01 -19.58
N GLN A 159 22.79 -10.20 -20.60
CA GLN A 159 21.42 -9.77 -20.89
C GLN A 159 20.48 -10.95 -21.15
N ARG A 160 20.93 -11.96 -21.92
CA ARG A 160 20.15 -13.18 -22.16
C ARG A 160 19.85 -13.93 -20.86
N ARG A 161 20.82 -14.04 -19.97
CA ARG A 161 20.70 -14.77 -18.69
C ARG A 161 19.77 -14.04 -17.70
N ILE A 162 19.94 -12.73 -17.51
CA ILE A 162 19.07 -11.99 -16.58
C ILE A 162 17.64 -11.83 -17.09
N LYS A 163 17.41 -11.93 -18.42
CA LYS A 163 16.08 -11.79 -19.00
C LYS A 163 15.12 -12.84 -18.44
N LEU A 164 15.56 -14.10 -18.37
CA LEU A 164 14.76 -15.19 -17.82
C LEU A 164 14.48 -14.97 -16.33
N ILE A 165 15.51 -14.65 -15.54
CA ILE A 165 15.36 -14.43 -14.10
C ILE A 165 14.37 -13.28 -13.81
N LYS A 166 14.48 -12.17 -14.57
CA LYS A 166 13.54 -11.04 -14.47
C LYS A 166 12.12 -11.39 -14.92
N SER A 167 11.94 -12.32 -15.87
CA SER A 167 10.62 -12.81 -16.25
C SER A 167 9.99 -13.57 -15.10
N ASN A 168 10.71 -14.55 -14.54
CA ASN A 168 10.24 -15.36 -13.42
C ASN A 168 9.86 -14.49 -12.22
N MET A 169 10.69 -13.49 -11.86
CA MET A 169 10.34 -12.56 -10.78
C MET A 169 9.05 -11.79 -11.04
N LYS A 170 8.79 -11.36 -12.29
CA LYS A 170 7.54 -10.68 -12.66
C LYS A 170 6.34 -11.62 -12.56
N GLU A 171 6.51 -12.88 -12.99
CA GLU A 171 5.48 -13.90 -12.90
C GLU A 171 5.11 -14.19 -11.44
N PHE A 172 6.11 -14.39 -10.56
CA PHE A 172 5.89 -14.56 -9.12
C PHE A 172 5.24 -13.33 -8.47
N GLN A 173 5.62 -12.12 -8.87
CA GLN A 173 4.95 -10.89 -8.39
C GLN A 173 3.49 -10.82 -8.85
N ALA A 174 3.20 -11.22 -10.09
CA ALA A 174 1.84 -11.29 -10.60
C ALA A 174 1.01 -12.36 -9.89
N GLU A 175 1.63 -13.47 -9.50
CA GLU A 175 1.00 -14.53 -8.71
C GLU A 175 0.61 -14.04 -7.31
N ILE A 176 1.52 -13.37 -6.60
CA ILE A 176 1.20 -12.72 -5.32
C ILE A 176 0.03 -11.75 -5.48
N TRP A 177 0.08 -10.90 -6.51
CA TRP A 177 -0.99 -9.94 -6.80
C TRP A 177 -2.35 -10.62 -7.02
N LYS A 178 -2.35 -11.75 -7.71
CA LYS A 178 -3.55 -12.56 -7.97
C LYS A 178 -4.08 -13.15 -6.66
N LEU A 179 -3.22 -13.77 -5.85
CA LEU A 179 -3.61 -14.35 -4.56
C LEU A 179 -4.24 -13.31 -3.63
N GLU A 180 -3.63 -12.11 -3.53
CA GLU A 180 -4.19 -11.02 -2.73
C GLU A 180 -5.55 -10.56 -3.29
N THR A 181 -5.68 -10.47 -4.62
CA THR A 181 -6.94 -10.07 -5.26
C THR A 181 -8.04 -11.10 -4.99
N ASP A 182 -7.75 -12.37 -5.20
CA ASP A 182 -8.69 -13.49 -4.99
C ASP A 182 -9.12 -13.55 -3.51
N PHE A 183 -8.21 -13.29 -2.57
CA PHE A 183 -8.51 -13.20 -1.14
C PHE A 183 -9.55 -12.11 -0.84
N PHE A 184 -9.34 -10.88 -1.32
CA PHE A 184 -10.26 -9.79 -1.04
C PHE A 184 -11.60 -9.93 -1.79
N GLU A 185 -11.57 -10.40 -3.04
CA GLU A 185 -12.80 -10.64 -3.82
C GLU A 185 -13.67 -11.73 -3.18
N LYS A 186 -13.06 -12.80 -2.66
CA LYS A 186 -13.77 -13.86 -1.92
C LYS A 186 -14.47 -13.35 -0.65
N ILE A 187 -13.91 -12.35 0.03
CA ILE A 187 -14.36 -11.93 1.36
C ILE A 187 -15.39 -10.80 1.30
N ILE A 188 -15.11 -9.75 0.53
CA ILE A 188 -15.95 -8.55 0.50
C ILE A 188 -16.69 -8.33 -0.82
N ASN A 189 -16.43 -9.15 -1.85
CA ASN A 189 -17.06 -9.07 -3.18
C ASN A 189 -17.03 -7.65 -3.80
N VAL A 190 -16.02 -6.85 -3.42
CA VAL A 190 -15.81 -5.48 -3.88
C VAL A 190 -14.32 -5.29 -4.13
N LYS A 191 -13.98 -4.53 -5.17
CA LYS A 191 -12.60 -4.17 -5.47
C LYS A 191 -12.10 -3.14 -4.47
N ILE A 192 -11.11 -3.52 -3.68
CA ILE A 192 -10.37 -2.61 -2.80
C ILE A 192 -9.31 -1.88 -3.62
N THR A 193 -9.09 -0.60 -3.33
CA THR A 193 -7.97 0.16 -3.89
C THR A 193 -6.63 -0.48 -3.53
N TYR A 194 -5.62 -0.30 -4.39
CA TYR A 194 -4.29 -0.87 -4.16
C TYR A 194 -3.68 -0.46 -2.81
N THR A 195 -3.78 0.82 -2.44
CA THR A 195 -3.24 1.32 -1.17
C THR A 195 -3.92 0.68 0.04
N LEU A 196 -5.26 0.62 0.04
CA LEU A 196 -6.01 0.03 1.15
C LEU A 196 -5.73 -1.47 1.29
N ARG A 197 -5.55 -2.18 0.17
CA ARG A 197 -5.13 -3.60 0.17
C ARG A 197 -3.82 -3.79 0.93
N GLU A 198 -2.78 -3.04 0.57
CA GLU A 198 -1.47 -3.16 1.21
C GLU A 198 -1.54 -2.80 2.71
N GLU A 199 -2.21 -1.70 3.03
CA GLU A 199 -2.37 -1.26 4.43
C GLU A 199 -3.15 -2.28 5.26
N TYR A 200 -4.16 -2.92 4.68
CA TYR A 200 -4.96 -3.91 5.38
C TYR A 200 -4.19 -5.21 5.60
N LEU A 201 -3.42 -5.68 4.62
CA LEU A 201 -2.56 -6.86 4.81
C LEU A 201 -1.51 -6.63 5.91
N ILE A 202 -0.94 -5.42 5.99
CA ILE A 202 -0.03 -5.04 7.09
C ILE A 202 -0.76 -5.06 8.44
N TYR A 203 -1.97 -4.48 8.50
CA TYR A 203 -2.79 -4.52 9.71
C TYR A 203 -3.11 -5.96 10.15
N LEU A 204 -3.37 -6.88 9.21
CA LEU A 204 -3.60 -8.28 9.52
C LEU A 204 -2.34 -8.98 10.05
N GLU A 205 -1.17 -8.71 9.47
CA GLU A 205 0.09 -9.20 10.04
C GLU A 205 0.24 -8.75 11.49
N GLU A 206 0.10 -7.45 11.78
CA GLU A 206 0.28 -6.89 13.13
C GLU A 206 -0.76 -7.37 14.16
N LYS A 207 -1.99 -7.67 13.72
CA LYS A 207 -3.10 -8.07 14.61
C LYS A 207 -3.11 -9.56 14.89
N LEU A 208 -2.62 -10.39 13.95
CA LEU A 208 -2.73 -11.84 14.03
C LEU A 208 -1.39 -12.55 14.32
N PHE A 209 -0.24 -11.87 14.17
CA PHE A 209 1.10 -12.44 14.32
C PHE A 209 2.09 -11.46 14.98
#